data_AF-A0A2N5KUS5-F1
#
_entry.id   AF-A0A2N5KUS5-F1
#
_cell.length_a   1.000
_cell.length_b   1.000
_cell.length_c   1.000
_cell.angle_alpha   90.00
_cell.angle_beta   90.00
_cell.angle_gamma   90.00
#
_symmetry.space_group_name_H-M   'P 1'
#
loop_
_entity.id
_entity.type
_entity.pdbx_description
1 polymer ?
#
loop_
_entity_poly.entity_id
_entity_poly.type
_entity_poly.pdbx_seq_one_letter_code
_entity_poly.pdbx_strand_id
1 'polypeptide(L)'
;MGSNMAENHPVGFQWVMEARLRGAKVIHVDPRYTRTSAHSHLHVPLRSGTDIAFLGGIVNYILQNERYFEEYVKAYTNASTIVSEEFADAEDLDGLFSGWDPESGSYDTSTWQYSGMRAQGASGKREQGGATGEQAHYAQGGSLEHGMPPETDETLQHPRCVFQILKKHFRRYTPEAVEEICGISQELFRQVAEAVCENSGREKTTSFVYAVGWTQHTHGVQNIRAAAIIQLLLGNIGRPGGGIMALRGHASIQGSTDIPTLYNILPGYIPMPHAHANQSLETFIERNSAPSGYWGNMRAYTISLLKAWYGEAATEENDYCFDYLPRLTGDHSVYPTIMGMVDGWCKGFLVMGQNPAVGAANGKLQRLALANLDWLVVRDLVETETASFWYASPEIETGELTA
;
A
#
# COMPACT_ATOMS: atom_id res chain seq x y z
N MET A 1 -6.21 -0.11 -15.14
CA MET A 1 -5.14 0.92 -15.06
C MET A 1 -4.05 0.34 -14.20
N GLY A 2 -2.78 0.44 -14.59
CA GLY A 2 -1.69 -0.19 -13.82
C GLY A 2 -1.71 -1.73 -13.81
N SER A 3 -2.35 -2.35 -14.80
CA SER A 3 -2.38 -3.81 -14.99
C SER A 3 -2.62 -4.18 -16.44
N ASN A 4 -1.83 -5.13 -16.95
CA ASN A 4 -2.04 -5.78 -18.23
C ASN A 4 -2.71 -7.16 -18.05
N MET A 5 -3.97 -7.13 -17.60
CA MET A 5 -4.68 -8.32 -17.11
C MET A 5 -4.82 -9.44 -18.17
N ALA A 6 -5.00 -9.11 -19.45
CA ALA A 6 -5.14 -10.12 -20.50
C ALA A 6 -3.86 -10.94 -20.73
N GLU A 7 -2.70 -10.44 -20.30
CA GLU A 7 -1.42 -11.17 -20.42
C GLU A 7 -1.01 -11.80 -19.09
N ASN A 8 -1.20 -11.07 -17.99
CA ASN A 8 -0.69 -11.48 -16.68
C ASN A 8 -1.70 -12.29 -15.87
N HIS A 9 -3.00 -12.18 -16.19
CA HIS A 9 -4.10 -12.90 -15.54
C HIS A 9 -5.13 -13.36 -16.59
N PRO A 10 -4.72 -14.05 -17.67
CA PRO A 10 -5.56 -14.28 -18.86
C PRO A 10 -6.86 -15.03 -18.54
N VAL A 11 -6.80 -16.02 -17.65
CA VAL A 11 -7.99 -16.76 -17.21
C VAL A 11 -8.92 -15.87 -16.39
N GLY A 12 -8.39 -14.98 -15.55
CA GLY A 12 -9.22 -14.01 -14.83
C GLY A 12 -9.88 -12.99 -15.77
N PHE A 13 -9.18 -12.61 -16.85
CA PHE A 13 -9.66 -11.64 -17.84
C PHE A 13 -10.93 -12.09 -18.58
N GLN A 14 -11.24 -13.40 -18.59
CA GLN A 14 -12.51 -13.90 -19.13
C GLN A 14 -13.72 -13.20 -18.50
N TRP A 15 -13.67 -12.88 -17.20
CA TRP A 15 -14.77 -12.22 -16.50
C TRP A 15 -14.91 -10.74 -16.86
N VAL A 16 -13.81 -10.09 -17.25
CA VAL A 16 -13.86 -8.74 -17.83
C VAL A 16 -14.54 -8.79 -19.19
N MET A 17 -14.27 -9.82 -19.99
CA MET A 17 -14.93 -10.01 -21.28
C MET A 17 -16.42 -10.33 -21.13
N GLU A 18 -16.80 -11.16 -20.15
CA GLU A 18 -18.21 -11.42 -19.83
C GLU A 18 -18.94 -10.13 -19.40
N ALA A 19 -18.32 -9.31 -18.55
CA ALA A 19 -18.88 -8.01 -18.18
C ALA A 19 -19.04 -7.10 -19.40
N ARG A 20 -18.04 -7.08 -20.30
CA ARG A 20 -18.09 -6.36 -21.57
C ARG A 20 -19.25 -6.81 -22.46
N LEU A 21 -19.45 -8.11 -22.63
CA LEU A 21 -20.55 -8.66 -23.42
C LEU A 21 -21.93 -8.30 -22.84
N ARG A 22 -22.00 -8.07 -21.52
CA ARG A 22 -23.20 -7.58 -20.82
C ARG A 22 -23.34 -6.05 -20.83
N GLY A 23 -22.47 -5.34 -21.55
CA GLY A 23 -22.54 -3.90 -21.75
C GLY A 23 -21.60 -3.06 -20.86
N ALA A 24 -20.70 -3.67 -20.08
CA ALA A 24 -19.73 -2.90 -19.30
C ALA A 24 -18.65 -2.26 -20.20
N LYS A 25 -18.35 -0.98 -19.96
CA LYS A 25 -17.28 -0.26 -20.66
C LYS A 25 -15.92 -0.62 -20.05
N VAL A 26 -15.12 -1.37 -20.79
CA VAL A 26 -13.69 -1.64 -20.47
C VAL A 26 -12.80 -0.49 -20.96
N ILE A 27 -12.07 0.14 -20.05
CA ILE A 27 -11.09 1.20 -20.31
C ILE A 27 -9.71 0.73 -19.84
N HIS A 28 -8.71 0.82 -20.71
CA HIS A 28 -7.33 0.46 -20.40
C HIS A 28 -6.42 1.69 -20.42
N VAL A 29 -5.97 2.08 -19.23
CA VAL A 29 -5.01 3.17 -19.03
C VAL A 29 -3.64 2.55 -18.80
N ASP A 30 -2.75 2.69 -19.80
CA ASP A 30 -1.39 2.13 -19.82
C ASP A 30 -0.55 2.91 -20.84
N PRO A 31 0.74 3.22 -20.56
CA PRO A 31 1.63 3.89 -21.50
C PRO A 31 1.79 3.14 -22.84
N ARG A 32 1.52 1.83 -22.86
CA ARG A 32 1.66 0.97 -24.02
C ARG A 32 0.30 0.47 -24.49
N TYR A 33 0.20 0.25 -25.80
CA TYR A 33 -0.90 -0.52 -26.35
C TYR A 33 -0.59 -2.02 -26.24
N THR A 34 -1.32 -2.72 -25.37
CA THR A 34 -1.10 -4.15 -25.01
C THR A 34 -2.23 -5.06 -25.52
N ARG A 35 -2.15 -6.38 -25.26
CA ARG A 35 -3.28 -7.27 -25.56
C ARG A 35 -4.54 -6.93 -24.77
N THR A 36 -4.41 -6.34 -23.57
CA THR A 36 -5.55 -5.81 -22.82
C THR A 36 -6.19 -4.62 -23.55
N SER A 37 -5.36 -3.75 -24.15
CA SER A 37 -5.83 -2.60 -24.94
C SER A 37 -6.64 -3.05 -26.15
N ALA A 38 -6.18 -4.10 -26.85
CA ALA A 38 -6.85 -4.67 -28.01
C ALA A 38 -8.28 -5.19 -27.74
N HIS A 39 -8.61 -5.48 -26.47
CA HIS A 39 -9.94 -5.93 -26.06
C HIS A 39 -10.74 -4.86 -25.28
N SER A 40 -10.19 -3.65 -25.15
CA SER A 40 -10.82 -2.53 -24.46
C SER A 40 -11.60 -1.64 -25.41
N HIS A 41 -12.60 -0.92 -24.92
CA HIS A 41 -13.32 0.08 -25.72
C HIS A 41 -12.50 1.36 -25.89
N LEU A 42 -11.65 1.66 -24.90
CA LEU A 42 -10.83 2.85 -24.87
C LEU A 42 -9.44 2.51 -24.34
N HIS A 43 -8.41 2.91 -25.06
CA HIS A 43 -7.02 2.93 -24.59
C HIS A 43 -6.63 4.38 -24.26
N VAL A 44 -5.95 4.57 -23.12
CA VAL A 44 -5.48 5.87 -22.64
C VAL A 44 -3.97 5.78 -22.43
N PRO A 45 -3.15 6.39 -23.32
CA PRO A 45 -1.69 6.29 -23.29
C PRO A 45 -1.08 7.25 -22.25
N LEU A 46 -1.24 6.93 -20.97
CA LEU A 46 -0.75 7.75 -19.86
C LEU A 46 0.77 7.61 -19.67
N ARG A 47 1.47 8.72 -19.46
CA ARG A 47 2.92 8.74 -19.10
C ARG A 47 3.19 7.96 -17.80
N SER A 48 4.22 7.11 -17.80
CA SER A 48 4.60 6.33 -16.61
C SER A 48 4.89 7.23 -15.40
N GLY A 49 4.32 6.89 -14.24
CA GLY A 49 4.54 7.61 -12.98
C GLY A 49 3.57 8.77 -12.74
N THR A 50 2.63 9.03 -13.65
CA THR A 50 1.71 10.18 -13.53
C THR A 50 0.29 9.78 -13.12
N ASP A 51 0.12 8.55 -12.63
CA ASP A 51 -1.16 7.97 -12.23
C ASP A 51 -1.90 8.82 -11.18
N ILE A 52 -1.20 9.36 -10.16
CA ILE A 52 -1.81 10.24 -9.14
C ILE A 52 -2.42 11.49 -9.77
N ALA A 53 -1.78 12.11 -10.77
CA ALA A 53 -2.34 13.30 -11.39
C ALA A 53 -3.63 12.98 -12.15
N PHE A 54 -3.65 11.86 -12.87
CA PHE A 54 -4.85 11.39 -13.57
C PHE A 54 -5.99 11.02 -12.61
N LEU A 55 -5.71 10.23 -11.57
CA LEU A 55 -6.70 9.84 -10.57
C LEU A 55 -7.17 11.06 -9.76
N GLY A 56 -6.25 11.96 -9.40
CA GLY A 56 -6.57 13.22 -8.73
C GLY A 56 -7.46 14.12 -9.58
N GLY A 57 -7.25 14.12 -10.90
CA GLY A 57 -8.15 14.76 -11.86
C GLY A 57 -9.56 14.18 -11.80
N ILE A 58 -9.69 12.84 -11.74
CA ILE A 58 -11.00 12.19 -11.59
C ILE A 58 -11.66 12.57 -10.26
N VAL A 59 -10.90 12.61 -9.15
CA VAL A 59 -11.43 13.07 -7.85
C VAL A 59 -11.94 14.50 -7.95
N ASN A 60 -11.15 15.41 -8.53
CA ASN A 60 -11.56 16.79 -8.76
C ASN A 60 -12.82 16.86 -9.61
N TYR A 61 -12.88 16.13 -10.72
CA TYR A 61 -14.05 16.08 -11.60
C TYR A 61 -15.31 15.63 -10.87
N ILE A 62 -15.22 14.58 -10.03
CA ILE A 62 -16.34 14.10 -9.22
C ILE A 62 -16.84 15.20 -8.26
N LEU A 63 -15.92 15.89 -7.57
CA LEU A 63 -16.25 16.86 -6.54
C LEU A 63 -16.77 18.20 -7.11
N GLN A 64 -16.26 18.65 -8.24
CA GLN A 64 -16.71 19.91 -8.88
C GLN A 64 -18.07 19.76 -9.57
N ASN A 65 -18.38 18.56 -10.06
CA ASN A 65 -19.63 18.28 -10.77
C ASN A 65 -20.68 17.58 -9.88
N GLU A 66 -20.44 17.49 -8.57
CA GLU A 66 -21.34 16.87 -7.58
C GLU A 66 -21.76 15.45 -7.99
N ARG A 67 -20.84 14.67 -8.58
CA ARG A 67 -21.10 13.33 -9.10
C ARG A 67 -20.91 12.23 -8.06
N TYR A 68 -20.66 12.57 -6.81
CA TYR A 68 -20.48 11.60 -5.73
C TYR A 68 -21.83 11.07 -5.23
N PHE A 69 -21.84 9.85 -4.69
CA PHE A 69 -23.02 9.25 -4.09
C PHE A 69 -23.16 9.74 -2.64
N GLU A 70 -23.81 10.89 -2.47
CA GLU A 70 -23.88 11.63 -1.19
C GLU A 70 -24.32 10.77 0.00
N GLU A 71 -25.40 9.99 -0.13
CA GLU A 71 -25.89 9.13 0.95
C GLU A 71 -24.82 8.11 1.40
N TYR A 72 -24.08 7.53 0.46
CA TYR A 72 -22.99 6.61 0.75
C TYR A 72 -21.81 7.33 1.42
N VAL A 73 -21.42 8.48 0.87
CA VAL A 73 -20.29 9.28 1.37
C VAL A 73 -20.53 9.70 2.81
N LYS A 74 -21.71 10.22 3.14
CA LYS A 74 -22.06 10.61 4.51
C LYS A 74 -22.11 9.42 5.47
N ALA A 75 -22.70 8.31 5.04
CA ALA A 75 -22.94 7.18 5.94
C ALA A 75 -21.73 6.26 6.17
N TYR A 76 -20.86 6.09 5.17
CA TYR A 76 -19.88 5.00 5.16
C TYR A 76 -18.43 5.46 4.98
N THR A 77 -18.19 6.77 5.03
CA THR A 77 -16.84 7.33 4.96
C THR A 77 -16.62 8.30 6.13
N ASN A 78 -15.39 8.79 6.29
CA ASN A 78 -15.05 9.82 7.26
C ASN A 78 -15.30 11.25 6.75
N ALA A 79 -16.08 11.43 5.66
CA ALA A 79 -16.29 12.72 5.01
C ALA A 79 -16.76 13.83 5.95
N SER A 80 -17.65 13.51 6.90
CA SER A 80 -18.18 14.46 7.88
C SER A 80 -17.22 14.74 9.04
N THR A 81 -16.20 13.91 9.24
CA THR A 81 -15.30 14.03 10.38
C THR A 81 -14.43 15.28 10.30
N ILE A 82 -14.30 16.01 11.42
CA ILE A 82 -13.54 17.25 11.52
C ILE A 82 -12.08 16.96 11.83
N VAL A 83 -11.17 17.57 11.06
CA VAL A 83 -9.71 17.44 11.22
C VAL A 83 -9.16 18.52 12.15
N SER A 84 -8.25 18.14 13.06
CA SER A 84 -7.56 19.01 14.03
C SER A 84 -6.97 20.24 13.36
N GLU A 85 -7.10 21.43 13.94
CA GLU A 85 -6.56 22.68 13.41
C GLU A 85 -5.05 22.66 13.12
N GLU A 86 -4.31 21.76 13.78
CA GLU A 86 -2.86 21.59 13.59
C GLU A 86 -2.49 21.03 12.21
N PHE A 87 -3.42 20.35 11.51
CA PHE A 87 -3.17 19.89 10.16
C PHE A 87 -3.11 21.06 9.17
N ALA A 88 -2.01 21.14 8.43
CA ALA A 88 -1.88 21.98 7.25
C ALA A 88 -1.64 21.11 6.01
N ASP A 89 -2.36 21.44 4.94
CA ASP A 89 -2.33 20.68 3.70
C ASP A 89 -1.10 21.04 2.85
N ALA A 90 -0.71 20.16 1.94
CA ALA A 90 0.28 20.44 0.91
C ALA A 90 -0.06 21.65 0.02
N GLU A 91 -1.34 22.02 -0.09
CA GLU A 91 -1.78 23.28 -0.73
C GLU A 91 -1.33 24.54 0.00
N ASP A 92 -1.15 24.46 1.32
CA ASP A 92 -0.84 25.61 2.18
C ASP A 92 0.66 25.75 2.43
N LEU A 93 1.43 24.71 2.08
CA LEU A 93 2.83 24.53 2.47
C LEU A 93 3.69 24.03 1.28
N ASP A 94 3.44 24.57 0.09
CA ASP A 94 4.26 24.39 -1.13
C ASP A 94 4.61 22.93 -1.47
N GLY A 95 3.64 22.02 -1.29
CA GLY A 95 3.80 20.59 -1.62
C GLY A 95 4.20 19.69 -0.45
N LEU A 96 4.35 20.24 0.76
CA LEU A 96 4.63 19.49 1.99
C LEU A 96 3.44 19.57 2.94
N PHE A 97 3.15 18.52 3.71
CA PHE A 97 2.12 18.61 4.76
C PHE A 97 2.71 19.20 6.06
N SER A 98 1.85 19.52 7.03
CA SER A 98 2.31 19.82 8.40
C SER A 98 3.13 18.65 8.97
N GLY A 99 4.14 18.97 9.77
CA GLY A 99 5.00 17.97 10.42
C GLY A 99 6.20 17.50 9.61
N TRP A 100 6.49 18.09 8.44
CA TRP A 100 7.72 17.77 7.69
C TRP A 100 8.97 18.20 8.46
N ASP A 101 9.90 17.27 8.66
CA ASP A 101 11.25 17.52 9.15
C ASP A 101 12.27 17.32 8.01
N PRO A 102 12.94 18.39 7.55
CA PRO A 102 13.92 18.31 6.47
C PRO A 102 15.22 17.60 6.87
N GLU A 103 15.57 17.52 8.16
CA GLU A 103 16.80 16.84 8.58
C GLU A 103 16.65 15.32 8.51
N SER A 104 15.54 14.79 9.01
CA SER A 104 15.24 13.36 8.94
C SER A 104 14.58 12.93 7.62
N GLY A 105 14.05 13.88 6.84
CA GLY A 105 13.33 13.59 5.60
C GLY A 105 12.01 12.86 5.84
N SER A 106 11.31 13.21 6.91
CA SER A 106 10.16 12.45 7.42
C SER A 106 9.04 13.37 7.93
N TYR A 107 7.83 12.81 8.13
CA TYR A 107 6.70 13.55 8.71
C TYR A 107 6.39 13.12 10.14
N ASP A 108 6.22 14.07 11.05
CA ASP A 108 5.45 13.90 12.27
C ASP A 108 3.94 13.97 11.96
N THR A 109 3.28 12.82 12.03
CA THR A 109 1.85 12.66 11.73
C THR A 109 0.95 13.01 12.93
N SER A 110 1.52 13.50 14.04
CA SER A 110 0.77 13.96 15.21
C SER A 110 -0.23 15.08 14.88
N THR A 111 0.08 15.89 13.86
CA THR A 111 -0.80 16.96 13.39
C THR A 111 -1.94 16.48 12.49
N TRP A 112 -1.92 15.23 12.00
CA TRP A 112 -2.87 14.69 11.01
C TRP A 112 -4.05 13.96 11.66
N GLN A 113 -4.48 14.42 12.84
CA GLN A 113 -5.52 13.75 13.62
C GLN A 113 -6.87 14.43 13.45
N TYR A 114 -7.94 13.73 13.84
CA TYR A 114 -9.26 14.36 13.97
C TYR A 114 -9.28 15.35 15.14
N SER A 115 -10.20 16.31 15.09
CA SER A 115 -10.41 17.29 16.15
C SER A 115 -10.62 16.56 17.50
N GLY A 116 -9.89 16.98 18.52
CA GLY A 116 -9.94 16.38 19.85
C GLY A 116 -9.22 15.03 20.00
N MET A 117 -8.61 14.49 18.93
CA MET A 117 -7.80 13.27 19.03
C MET A 117 -6.32 13.60 19.19
N ARG A 118 -5.63 12.81 20.03
CA ARG A 118 -4.17 12.80 20.11
C ARG A 118 -3.62 11.57 19.43
N ALA A 119 -2.55 11.74 18.66
CA ALA A 119 -1.83 10.63 18.09
C ALA A 119 -1.22 9.77 19.21
N GLN A 120 -1.60 8.50 19.29
CA GLN A 120 -0.73 7.48 19.89
C GLN A 120 0.33 7.16 18.84
N GLY A 121 1.56 7.64 19.06
CA GLY A 121 2.68 7.33 18.20
C GLY A 121 2.89 5.81 18.13
N ALA A 122 2.92 5.25 16.92
CA ALA A 122 3.31 3.86 16.72
C ALA A 122 4.71 3.65 17.35
N SER A 123 4.80 2.75 18.33
CA SER A 123 6.06 2.52 19.04
C SER A 123 7.01 1.70 18.16
N GLY A 124 7.70 2.39 17.26
CA GLY A 124 8.84 1.91 16.51
C GLY A 124 9.98 2.93 16.46
N LYS A 125 9.66 4.24 16.50
CA LYS A 125 10.67 5.30 16.47
C LYS A 125 10.20 6.55 17.22
N ARG A 126 10.55 6.67 18.50
CA ARG A 126 10.69 8.00 19.15
C ARG A 126 12.06 8.63 18.86
N GLU A 127 13.01 7.89 18.28
CA GLU A 127 14.38 8.35 18.02
C GLU A 127 14.76 8.45 16.53
N GLN A 128 13.85 8.12 15.61
CA GLN A 128 14.03 8.43 14.19
C GLN A 128 12.73 9.00 13.68
N GLY A 129 12.72 10.32 13.46
CA GLY A 129 11.59 11.05 12.93
C GLY A 129 10.87 10.29 11.83
N GLY A 130 9.57 10.16 12.04
CA GLY A 130 8.54 10.31 11.02
C GLY A 130 8.22 9.18 10.06
N ALA A 131 7.26 9.52 9.19
CA ALA A 131 6.66 8.64 8.21
C ALA A 131 7.55 8.39 6.99
N THR A 132 8.34 7.32 7.04
CA THR A 132 8.87 6.68 5.83
C THR A 132 7.80 5.74 5.24
N GLY A 133 7.88 5.46 3.94
CA GLY A 133 6.88 4.69 3.18
C GLY A 133 6.53 3.29 3.72
N GLU A 134 7.28 2.78 4.70
CA GLU A 134 7.04 1.53 5.43
C GLU A 134 5.82 1.57 6.35
N GLN A 135 5.37 2.77 6.76
CA GLN A 135 4.23 2.96 7.65
C GLN A 135 2.88 2.53 7.04
N ALA A 136 2.84 2.21 5.74
CA ALA A 136 1.63 1.85 5.01
C ALA A 136 1.08 0.44 5.31
N HIS A 137 1.80 -0.40 6.07
CA HIS A 137 1.36 -1.77 6.38
C HIS A 137 0.53 -1.89 7.65
N TYR A 138 0.44 -0.84 8.46
CA TYR A 138 -0.43 -0.81 9.64
C TYR A 138 -1.51 0.23 9.43
N ALA A 139 -2.72 -0.10 9.88
CA ALA A 139 -3.75 0.91 10.07
C ALA A 139 -3.23 1.90 11.11
N GLN A 140 -2.64 3.01 10.64
CA GLN A 140 -2.41 4.19 11.47
C GLN A 140 -3.76 4.86 11.70
N GLY A 141 -4.62 4.21 12.49
CA GLY A 141 -5.69 4.89 13.18
C GLY A 141 -5.09 5.40 14.48
N GLY A 142 -5.05 6.72 14.66
CA GLY A 142 -4.87 7.28 15.99
C GLY A 142 -5.88 6.63 16.93
N SER A 143 -5.43 6.27 18.14
CA SER A 143 -6.36 5.80 19.16
C SER A 143 -7.36 6.91 19.44
N LEU A 144 -8.64 6.57 19.50
CA LEU A 144 -9.60 7.37 20.25
C LEU A 144 -9.04 7.48 21.69
N GLU A 145 -8.76 8.68 22.19
CA GLU A 145 -8.79 8.88 23.65
C GLU A 145 -10.19 8.38 24.07
N HIS A 146 -10.21 7.27 24.83
CA HIS A 146 -11.37 6.42 25.09
C HIS A 146 -12.76 7.00 24.75
N GLY A 147 -13.48 6.33 23.84
CA GLY A 147 -14.94 6.22 23.89
C GLY A 147 -15.78 7.35 23.26
N MET A 148 -15.20 8.40 22.68
CA MET A 148 -15.99 9.41 21.97
C MET A 148 -15.73 9.40 20.47
N PRO A 149 -16.76 9.20 19.61
CA PRO A 149 -16.57 9.36 18.17
C PRO A 149 -16.00 10.75 17.86
N PRO A 150 -15.16 10.89 16.82
CA PRO A 150 -14.64 12.20 16.46
C PRO A 150 -15.78 13.15 16.13
N GLU A 151 -15.52 14.44 16.30
CA GLU A 151 -16.47 15.49 15.94
C GLU A 151 -16.82 15.40 14.45
N THR A 152 -18.11 15.50 14.11
CA THR A 152 -18.59 15.43 12.72
C THR A 152 -19.52 16.59 12.37
N ASP A 153 -19.53 16.95 11.09
CA ASP A 153 -20.52 17.82 10.46
C ASP A 153 -21.21 17.10 9.30
N GLU A 154 -22.44 16.64 9.55
CA GLU A 154 -23.25 15.90 8.57
C GLU A 154 -23.72 16.78 7.39
N THR A 155 -23.60 18.10 7.48
CA THR A 155 -23.88 19.01 6.36
C THR A 155 -22.73 19.06 5.35
N LEU A 156 -21.55 18.54 5.72
CA LEU A 156 -20.30 18.61 4.97
C LEU A 156 -19.87 20.04 4.63
N GLN A 157 -20.32 21.05 5.38
CA GLN A 157 -20.00 22.46 5.12
C GLN A 157 -18.86 22.98 5.99
N HIS A 158 -18.56 22.32 7.10
CA HIS A 158 -17.48 22.71 7.99
C HIS A 158 -16.16 22.74 7.22
N PRO A 159 -15.40 23.86 7.23
CA PRO A 159 -14.22 24.01 6.38
C PRO A 159 -13.10 23.00 6.69
N ARG A 160 -13.14 22.39 7.88
CA ARG A 160 -12.20 21.35 8.33
C ARG A 160 -12.77 19.94 8.29
N CYS A 161 -13.99 19.71 7.80
CA CYS A 161 -14.42 18.34 7.57
C CYS A 161 -13.58 17.72 6.44
N VAL A 162 -13.33 16.41 6.50
CA VAL A 162 -12.52 15.69 5.52
C VAL A 162 -12.99 15.98 4.09
N PHE A 163 -14.30 16.10 3.87
CA PHE A 163 -14.87 16.40 2.56
C PHE A 163 -14.39 17.74 1.98
N GLN A 164 -14.42 18.82 2.78
CA GLN A 164 -13.97 20.15 2.32
C GLN A 164 -12.45 20.21 2.12
N ILE A 165 -11.68 19.55 3.00
CA ILE A 165 -10.23 19.41 2.83
C ILE A 165 -9.91 18.66 1.55
N LEU A 166 -10.59 17.54 1.29
CA LEU A 166 -10.42 16.76 0.07
C LEU A 166 -10.71 17.59 -1.18
N LYS A 167 -11.82 18.35 -1.17
CA LYS A 167 -12.20 19.27 -2.26
C LYS A 167 -11.14 20.34 -2.49
N LYS A 168 -10.56 20.91 -1.42
CA LYS A 168 -9.47 21.88 -1.50
C LYS A 168 -8.20 21.23 -2.09
N HIS A 169 -7.80 20.07 -1.58
CA HIS A 169 -6.57 19.36 -1.96
C HIS A 169 -6.56 19.01 -3.46
N PHE A 170 -7.66 18.45 -3.97
CA PHE A 170 -7.72 17.96 -5.34
C PHE A 170 -8.03 19.05 -6.40
N ARG A 171 -8.36 20.28 -6.01
CA ARG A 171 -8.78 21.34 -6.96
C ARG A 171 -7.73 21.67 -8.03
N ARG A 172 -6.44 21.47 -7.73
CA ARG A 172 -5.32 21.75 -8.66
C ARG A 172 -5.26 20.79 -9.85
N TYR A 173 -5.84 19.61 -9.72
CA TYR A 173 -5.83 18.61 -10.78
C TYR A 173 -6.94 18.93 -11.80
N THR A 174 -6.79 20.03 -12.52
CA THR A 174 -7.68 20.43 -13.61
C THR A 174 -7.41 19.58 -14.85
N PRO A 175 -8.32 19.53 -15.85
CA PRO A 175 -8.05 18.87 -17.12
C PRO A 175 -6.74 19.34 -17.79
N GLU A 176 -6.42 20.64 -17.70
CA GLU A 176 -5.19 21.22 -18.23
C GLU A 176 -3.96 20.68 -17.51
N ALA A 177 -3.98 20.61 -16.17
CA ALA A 177 -2.90 20.03 -15.39
C ALA A 177 -2.73 18.53 -15.68
N VAL A 178 -3.84 17.80 -15.86
CA VAL A 178 -3.80 16.39 -16.26
C VAL A 178 -3.20 16.23 -17.65
N GLU A 179 -3.53 17.09 -18.61
CA GLU A 179 -2.96 17.07 -19.95
C GLU A 179 -1.45 17.30 -19.94
N GLU A 180 -1.00 18.34 -19.23
CA GLU A 180 0.41 18.67 -19.07
C GLU A 180 1.20 17.55 -18.38
N ILE A 181 0.66 17.00 -17.29
CA ILE A 181 1.37 16.01 -16.48
C ILE A 181 1.27 14.61 -17.10
N CYS A 182 0.12 14.21 -17.63
CA CYS A 182 -0.08 12.83 -18.07
C CYS A 182 0.19 12.62 -19.57
N GLY A 183 0.21 13.70 -20.36
CA GLY A 183 0.40 13.63 -21.81
C GLY A 183 -0.83 13.11 -22.58
N ILE A 184 -2.03 13.28 -22.02
CA ILE A 184 -3.30 12.89 -22.66
C ILE A 184 -4.17 14.12 -22.91
N SER A 185 -4.98 14.13 -23.97
CA SER A 185 -5.86 15.27 -24.23
C SER A 185 -6.93 15.41 -23.16
N GLN A 186 -7.36 16.65 -22.90
CA GLN A 186 -8.48 16.94 -21.97
C GLN A 186 -9.76 16.21 -22.36
N GLU A 187 -10.02 16.08 -23.67
CA GLU A 187 -11.18 15.35 -24.18
C GLU A 187 -11.10 13.85 -23.83
N LEU A 188 -9.94 13.22 -23.98
CA LEU A 188 -9.76 11.82 -23.60
C LEU A 188 -9.91 11.64 -22.08
N PHE A 189 -9.35 12.55 -21.29
CA PHE A 189 -9.54 12.57 -19.84
C PHE A 189 -11.03 12.68 -19.47
N ARG A 190 -11.76 13.65 -20.05
CA ARG A 190 -13.19 13.87 -19.80
C ARG A 190 -14.02 12.63 -20.12
N GLN A 191 -13.73 11.96 -21.24
CA GLN A 191 -14.42 10.71 -21.62
C GLN A 191 -14.26 9.60 -20.57
N VAL A 192 -13.11 9.53 -19.89
CA VAL A 192 -12.89 8.56 -18.81
C VAL A 192 -13.60 9.01 -17.54
N ALA A 193 -13.44 10.27 -17.15
CA ALA A 193 -14.07 10.83 -15.95
C ALA A 193 -15.61 10.68 -16.00
N GLU A 194 -16.22 10.99 -17.15
CA GLU A 194 -17.66 10.81 -17.36
C GLU A 194 -18.09 9.34 -17.24
N ALA A 195 -17.37 8.42 -17.90
CA ALA A 195 -17.68 6.99 -17.84
C ALA A 195 -17.59 6.44 -16.41
N VAL A 196 -16.66 6.94 -15.60
CA VAL A 196 -16.53 6.57 -14.19
C VAL A 196 -17.68 7.17 -13.36
N CYS A 197 -18.03 8.44 -13.60
CA CYS A 197 -19.11 9.14 -12.89
C CYS A 197 -20.53 8.67 -13.26
N GLU A 198 -20.73 8.07 -14.44
CA GLU A 198 -21.99 7.41 -14.81
C GLU A 198 -22.32 6.19 -13.93
N ASN A 199 -21.31 5.67 -13.23
CA ASN A 199 -21.43 4.55 -12.30
C ASN A 199 -21.45 4.99 -10.83
N SER A 200 -21.81 6.25 -10.58
CA SER A 200 -22.13 6.72 -9.23
C SER A 200 -23.55 6.33 -8.83
N GLY A 201 -23.79 6.10 -7.55
CA GLY A 201 -25.12 5.77 -7.02
C GLY A 201 -25.40 4.26 -6.96
N ARG A 202 -26.67 3.91 -6.74
CA ARG A 202 -27.11 2.55 -6.33
C ARG A 202 -27.15 1.51 -7.45
N GLU A 203 -27.24 1.95 -8.70
CA GLU A 203 -27.59 1.06 -9.82
C GLU A 203 -26.38 0.46 -10.55
N LYS A 204 -25.27 1.19 -10.57
CA LYS A 204 -24.07 0.82 -11.33
C LYS A 204 -22.83 0.90 -10.45
N THR A 205 -21.76 0.26 -10.91
CA THR A 205 -20.47 0.23 -10.23
C THR A 205 -19.33 0.29 -11.24
N THR A 206 -18.20 0.86 -10.81
CA THR A 206 -16.91 0.76 -11.50
C THR A 206 -16.01 -0.15 -10.68
N SER A 207 -15.20 -1.00 -11.32
CA SER A 207 -14.12 -1.74 -10.66
C SER A 207 -12.77 -1.26 -11.17
N PHE A 208 -11.88 -0.85 -10.26
CA PHE A 208 -10.49 -0.55 -10.61
C PHE A 208 -9.66 -1.83 -10.52
N VAL A 209 -9.08 -2.24 -11.65
CA VAL A 209 -8.20 -3.41 -11.73
C VAL A 209 -6.77 -2.94 -11.90
N TYR A 210 -5.90 -3.31 -10.96
CA TYR A 210 -4.48 -2.93 -10.94
C TYR A 210 -3.58 -4.06 -10.44
N ALA A 211 -2.27 -3.95 -10.71
CA ALA A 211 -1.22 -4.83 -10.23
C ALA A 211 0.08 -4.02 -10.05
N VAL A 212 1.21 -4.51 -10.55
CA VAL A 212 2.53 -3.88 -10.39
C VAL A 212 2.64 -2.48 -10.99
N GLY A 213 1.82 -2.13 -11.99
CA GLY A 213 1.88 -0.83 -12.65
C GLY A 213 1.58 0.35 -11.72
N TRP A 214 0.89 0.11 -10.61
CA TRP A 214 0.68 1.12 -9.56
C TRP A 214 1.60 0.97 -8.35
N THR A 215 2.07 -0.24 -8.02
CA THR A 215 2.77 -0.49 -6.76
C THR A 215 4.25 -0.18 -6.82
N GLN A 216 4.89 -0.30 -7.99
CA GLN A 216 6.35 -0.15 -8.14
C GLN A 216 6.78 1.29 -8.41
N HIS A 217 6.34 2.21 -7.55
CA HIS A 217 6.71 3.63 -7.55
C HIS A 217 6.99 4.09 -6.12
N THR A 218 7.80 5.14 -5.93
CA THR A 218 8.02 5.75 -4.61
C THR A 218 6.73 6.27 -3.96
N HIS A 219 5.71 6.57 -4.77
CA HIS A 219 4.38 6.99 -4.36
C HIS A 219 3.29 5.94 -4.68
N GLY A 220 3.65 4.66 -4.84
CA GLY A 220 2.71 3.62 -5.28
C GLY A 220 1.50 3.44 -4.36
N VAL A 221 1.71 3.57 -3.04
CA VAL A 221 0.62 3.57 -2.05
C VAL A 221 -0.38 4.70 -2.30
N GLN A 222 0.10 5.87 -2.72
CA GLN A 222 -0.73 7.04 -2.97
C GLN A 222 -1.54 6.90 -4.27
N ASN A 223 -1.02 6.22 -5.29
CA ASN A 223 -1.81 5.84 -6.48
C ASN A 223 -3.05 5.03 -6.05
N ILE A 224 -2.86 4.03 -5.18
CA ILE A 224 -3.93 3.15 -4.71
C ILE A 224 -4.91 3.91 -3.80
N ARG A 225 -4.41 4.80 -2.93
CA ARG A 225 -5.29 5.66 -2.11
C ARG A 225 -6.18 6.57 -2.96
N ALA A 226 -5.65 7.16 -4.03
CA ALA A 226 -6.45 7.99 -4.93
C ALA A 226 -7.58 7.18 -5.58
N ALA A 227 -7.31 5.95 -6.03
CA ALA A 227 -8.35 5.05 -6.53
C ALA A 227 -9.38 4.66 -5.46
N ALA A 228 -8.95 4.46 -4.21
CA ALA A 228 -9.85 4.20 -3.08
C ALA A 228 -10.77 5.38 -2.80
N ILE A 229 -10.26 6.61 -2.85
CA ILE A 229 -11.07 7.83 -2.71
C ILE A 229 -12.15 7.88 -3.81
N ILE A 230 -11.80 7.64 -5.07
CA ILE A 230 -12.76 7.59 -6.18
C ILE A 230 -13.86 6.55 -5.89
N GLN A 231 -13.47 5.33 -5.50
CA GLN A 231 -14.42 4.25 -5.25
C GLN A 231 -15.33 4.53 -4.04
N LEU A 232 -14.84 5.22 -3.02
CA LEU A 232 -15.65 5.65 -1.88
C LEU A 232 -16.61 6.79 -2.26
N LEU A 233 -16.14 7.78 -3.03
CA LEU A 233 -16.97 8.89 -3.51
C LEU A 233 -18.13 8.40 -4.39
N LEU A 234 -17.92 7.36 -5.20
CA LEU A 234 -18.95 6.79 -6.07
C LEU A 234 -19.80 5.71 -5.38
N GLY A 235 -19.40 5.30 -4.16
CA GLY A 235 -20.06 4.25 -3.40
C GLY A 235 -19.92 2.86 -4.01
N ASN A 236 -18.76 2.53 -4.58
CA ASN A 236 -18.47 1.26 -5.26
C ASN A 236 -17.86 0.19 -4.36
N ILE A 237 -17.40 0.54 -3.15
CA ILE A 237 -16.80 -0.42 -2.21
C ILE A 237 -17.89 -1.30 -1.59
N GLY A 238 -17.65 -2.62 -1.56
CA GLY A 238 -18.56 -3.61 -0.98
C GLY A 238 -19.72 -4.05 -1.89
N ARG A 239 -19.71 -3.65 -3.17
CA ARG A 239 -20.82 -3.93 -4.11
C ARG A 239 -20.37 -4.83 -5.28
N PRO A 240 -21.24 -5.72 -5.79
CA PRO A 240 -20.95 -6.53 -6.97
C PRO A 240 -20.54 -5.70 -8.18
N GLY A 241 -19.51 -6.16 -8.90
CA GLY A 241 -18.95 -5.43 -10.06
C GLY A 241 -18.16 -4.16 -9.69
N GLY A 242 -18.09 -3.79 -8.41
CA GLY A 242 -17.37 -2.63 -7.91
C GLY A 242 -15.98 -2.95 -7.33
N GLY A 243 -15.60 -2.18 -6.32
CA GLY A 243 -14.39 -2.43 -5.54
C GLY A 243 -13.08 -2.12 -6.24
N ILE A 244 -11.98 -2.46 -5.58
CA ILE A 244 -10.63 -2.37 -6.15
C ILE A 244 -10.07 -3.78 -6.22
N MET A 245 -9.89 -4.26 -7.43
CA MET A 245 -9.31 -5.55 -7.73
C MET A 245 -7.78 -5.43 -7.82
N ALA A 246 -7.12 -5.51 -6.67
CA ALA A 246 -5.67 -5.64 -6.58
C ALA A 246 -5.28 -7.07 -6.99
N LEU A 247 -4.85 -7.25 -8.24
CA LEU A 247 -4.48 -8.56 -8.77
C LEU A 247 -3.14 -9.00 -8.20
N ARG A 248 -3.13 -10.16 -7.54
CA ARG A 248 -1.93 -10.76 -6.95
C ARG A 248 -1.06 -11.42 -8.02
N GLY A 249 0.24 -11.46 -7.77
CA GLY A 249 1.25 -12.06 -8.67
C GLY A 249 1.34 -13.57 -8.53
N HIS A 250 2.38 -14.06 -7.83
CA HIS A 250 2.60 -15.49 -7.61
C HIS A 250 1.35 -16.19 -7.03
N ALA A 251 1.18 -17.46 -7.40
CA ALA A 251 -0.01 -18.26 -7.07
C ALA A 251 -0.38 -18.24 -5.57
N SER A 252 0.62 -18.20 -4.68
CA SER A 252 0.43 -18.21 -3.23
C SER A 252 0.91 -16.93 -2.55
N ILE A 253 1.16 -15.82 -3.26
CA ILE A 253 1.69 -14.59 -2.64
C ILE A 253 0.76 -14.03 -1.55
N GLN A 254 -0.55 -14.24 -1.71
CA GLN A 254 -1.53 -13.91 -0.67
C GLN A 254 -1.29 -14.77 0.57
N GLY A 255 -1.20 -16.10 0.41
CA GLY A 255 -0.94 -17.02 1.50
C GLY A 255 0.42 -16.81 2.18
N SER A 256 1.46 -16.44 1.43
CA SER A 256 2.78 -16.10 2.00
C SER A 256 2.84 -14.70 2.61
N THR A 257 1.76 -13.92 2.50
CA THR A 257 1.55 -12.69 3.27
C THR A 257 0.71 -12.98 4.51
N ASP A 258 -0.31 -13.85 4.39
CA ASP A 258 -1.18 -14.28 5.50
C ASP A 258 -0.40 -15.12 6.54
N ILE A 259 0.49 -15.99 6.07
CA ILE A 259 1.53 -16.69 6.84
C ILE A 259 2.86 -16.12 6.33
N PRO A 260 3.35 -15.04 6.97
CA PRO A 260 4.26 -14.13 6.33
C PRO A 260 5.66 -14.70 6.13
N THR A 261 6.19 -14.45 4.95
CA THR A 261 7.63 -14.40 4.66
C THR A 261 8.15 -12.95 4.66
N LEU A 262 7.41 -12.03 5.27
CA LEU A 262 7.76 -10.63 5.43
C LEU A 262 8.36 -10.41 6.82
N TYR A 263 9.35 -9.52 6.92
CA TYR A 263 10.11 -9.33 8.14
C TYR A 263 9.30 -8.69 9.28
N ASN A 264 8.23 -7.94 8.95
CA ASN A 264 7.55 -7.04 9.87
C ASN A 264 6.22 -7.57 10.43
N ILE A 265 5.74 -8.74 10.02
CA ILE A 265 4.46 -9.29 10.48
C ILE A 265 4.57 -10.77 10.84
N LEU A 266 3.73 -11.18 11.78
CA LEU A 266 3.44 -12.54 12.20
C LEU A 266 2.16 -13.05 11.48
N PRO A 267 1.88 -14.36 11.51
CA PRO A 267 0.66 -14.91 10.91
C PRO A 267 -0.62 -14.17 11.33
N GLY A 268 -1.50 -13.93 10.37
CA GLY A 268 -2.74 -13.18 10.61
C GLY A 268 -2.54 -11.66 10.73
N TYR A 269 -1.47 -11.12 10.13
CA TYR A 269 -1.15 -9.69 10.07
C TYR A 269 -0.85 -9.05 11.45
N ILE A 270 -0.53 -9.85 12.46
CA ILE A 270 -0.11 -9.34 13.77
C ILE A 270 1.28 -8.68 13.59
N PRO A 271 1.52 -7.46 14.10
CA PRO A 271 2.82 -6.81 13.97
C PRO A 271 3.94 -7.59 14.66
N MET A 272 5.15 -7.53 14.10
CA MET A 272 6.34 -7.99 14.79
C MET A 272 6.71 -7.04 15.94
N PRO A 273 7.13 -7.57 17.10
CA PRO A 273 7.59 -6.73 18.20
C PRO A 273 9.00 -6.14 17.94
N HIS A 274 9.31 -5.01 18.57
CA HIS A 274 10.57 -4.27 18.37
C HIS A 274 11.48 -4.33 19.61
N ALA A 275 12.80 -4.40 19.39
CA ALA A 275 13.80 -4.59 20.43
C ALA A 275 13.96 -3.36 21.35
N HIS A 276 13.73 -2.17 20.81
CA HIS A 276 13.96 -0.89 21.53
C HIS A 276 12.80 -0.51 22.46
N ALA A 277 11.77 -1.34 22.53
CA ALA A 277 10.67 -1.15 23.45
C ALA A 277 10.69 -2.33 24.43
N ASN A 278 10.96 -2.06 25.71
CA ASN A 278 10.72 -3.03 26.77
C ASN A 278 9.22 -3.36 26.79
N GLN A 279 8.80 -4.36 26.02
CA GLN A 279 7.40 -4.72 25.77
C GLN A 279 7.09 -6.07 26.42
N SER A 280 6.20 -6.05 27.42
CA SER A 280 5.45 -7.25 27.81
C SER A 280 4.35 -7.54 26.80
N LEU A 281 3.77 -8.75 26.88
CA LEU A 281 2.61 -9.11 26.05
C LEU A 281 1.46 -8.11 26.21
N GLU A 282 1.16 -7.66 27.43
CA GLU A 282 0.10 -6.69 27.69
C GLU A 282 0.36 -5.36 26.99
N THR A 283 1.55 -4.79 27.16
CA THR A 283 1.89 -3.52 26.51
C THR A 283 1.92 -3.63 24.98
N PHE A 284 2.24 -4.82 24.44
CA PHE A 284 2.15 -5.09 23.01
C PHE A 284 0.69 -5.11 22.55
N ILE A 285 -0.20 -5.80 23.27
CA ILE A 285 -1.63 -5.85 22.94
C ILE A 285 -2.25 -4.45 23.02
N GLU A 286 -2.00 -3.71 24.09
CA GLU A 286 -2.54 -2.36 24.28
C GLU A 286 -2.20 -1.45 23.09
N ARG A 287 -0.93 -1.49 22.64
CA ARG A 287 -0.44 -0.62 21.55
C ARG A 287 -0.93 -1.01 20.16
N ASN A 288 -1.23 -2.29 19.94
CA ASN A 288 -1.57 -2.80 18.61
C ASN A 288 -3.05 -3.19 18.47
N SER A 289 -3.82 -3.14 19.56
CA SER A 289 -5.27 -3.30 19.54
C SER A 289 -5.97 -2.03 19.09
N ALA A 290 -7.18 -2.19 18.54
CA ALA A 290 -8.07 -1.07 18.24
C ALA A 290 -9.20 -0.98 19.29
N PRO A 291 -9.67 0.22 19.67
CA PRO A 291 -10.82 0.35 20.58
C PRO A 291 -12.11 -0.26 20.05
N SER A 292 -12.23 -0.42 18.73
CA SER A 292 -13.41 -0.96 18.05
C SER A 292 -13.02 -1.78 16.81
N GLY A 293 -13.98 -2.50 16.25
CA GLY A 293 -13.74 -3.41 15.12
C GLY A 293 -13.02 -4.69 15.53
N TYR A 294 -12.64 -5.49 14.53
CA TYR A 294 -12.10 -6.83 14.76
C TYR A 294 -10.71 -6.82 15.42
N TRP A 295 -9.90 -5.76 15.20
CA TRP A 295 -8.60 -5.60 15.84
C TRP A 295 -8.66 -5.37 17.37
N GLY A 296 -9.84 -5.10 17.94
CA GLY A 296 -10.03 -5.13 19.39
C GLY A 296 -9.82 -6.52 20.02
N ASN A 297 -9.82 -7.58 19.21
CA ASN A 297 -9.56 -8.95 19.66
C ASN A 297 -8.07 -9.36 19.59
N MET A 298 -7.14 -8.40 19.46
CA MET A 298 -5.70 -8.64 19.33
C MET A 298 -5.15 -9.63 20.37
N ARG A 299 -5.63 -9.55 21.62
CA ARG A 299 -5.27 -10.49 22.69
C ARG A 299 -5.53 -11.94 22.30
N ALA A 300 -6.74 -12.23 21.83
CA ALA A 300 -7.16 -13.57 21.46
C ALA A 300 -6.31 -14.10 20.29
N TYR A 301 -6.06 -13.26 19.29
CA TYR A 301 -5.25 -13.62 18.11
C TYR A 301 -3.80 -13.94 18.50
N THR A 302 -3.18 -13.07 19.30
CA THR A 302 -1.78 -13.19 19.72
C THR A 302 -1.57 -14.42 20.61
N ILE A 303 -2.40 -14.61 21.65
CA ILE A 303 -2.27 -15.76 22.56
C ILE A 303 -2.53 -17.09 21.82
N SER A 304 -3.52 -17.11 20.91
CA SER A 304 -3.80 -18.32 20.13
C SER A 304 -2.62 -18.70 19.24
N LEU A 305 -1.97 -17.73 18.61
CA LEU A 305 -0.76 -17.96 17.81
C LEU A 305 0.39 -18.49 18.66
N LEU A 306 0.66 -17.88 19.81
CA LEU A 306 1.72 -18.31 20.72
C LEU A 306 1.49 -19.75 21.23
N LYS A 307 0.25 -20.08 21.61
CA LYS A 307 -0.12 -21.44 22.00
C LYS A 307 -0.01 -22.43 20.84
N ALA A 308 -0.30 -22.02 19.61
CA ALA A 308 -0.13 -22.89 18.44
C ALA A 308 1.35 -23.24 18.18
N TRP A 309 2.29 -22.36 18.53
CA TRP A 309 3.73 -22.62 18.37
C TRP A 309 4.36 -23.35 19.55
N TYR A 310 4.04 -22.95 20.77
CA TYR A 310 4.74 -23.43 21.97
C TYR A 310 3.94 -24.45 22.79
N GLY A 311 2.67 -24.72 22.42
CA GLY A 311 1.85 -25.75 23.04
C GLY A 311 1.69 -25.55 24.55
N GLU A 312 1.94 -26.61 25.32
CA GLU A 312 1.84 -26.59 26.79
C GLU A 312 2.85 -25.67 27.48
N ALA A 313 3.94 -25.29 26.80
CA ALA A 313 4.93 -24.37 27.36
C ALA A 313 4.43 -22.92 27.43
N ALA A 314 3.44 -22.53 26.59
CA ALA A 314 2.83 -21.21 26.61
C ALA A 314 1.77 -21.12 27.72
N THR A 315 2.19 -20.65 28.89
CA THR A 315 1.34 -20.47 30.07
C THR A 315 1.13 -19.00 30.39
N GLU A 316 0.15 -18.69 31.23
CA GLU A 316 -0.08 -17.30 31.66
C GLU A 316 1.09 -16.77 32.50
N GLU A 317 1.74 -17.63 33.28
CA GLU A 317 2.86 -17.26 34.16
C GLU A 317 4.11 -16.79 33.40
N ASN A 318 4.24 -17.12 32.12
CA ASN A 318 5.39 -16.76 31.27
C ASN A 318 4.99 -15.93 30.04
N ASP A 319 3.89 -15.19 30.12
CA ASP A 319 3.35 -14.39 29.01
C ASP A 319 3.19 -15.21 27.72
N TYR A 320 2.82 -16.48 27.85
CA TYR A 320 2.66 -17.43 26.75
C TYR A 320 3.93 -17.56 25.87
N CYS A 321 5.11 -17.45 26.48
CA CYS A 321 6.41 -17.44 25.80
C CYS A 321 6.59 -16.28 24.80
N PHE A 322 5.91 -15.14 25.00
CA PHE A 322 6.04 -13.98 24.11
C PHE A 322 7.50 -13.51 23.93
N ASP A 323 8.33 -13.66 24.95
CA ASP A 323 9.76 -13.32 24.90
C ASP A 323 10.62 -14.27 24.06
N TYR A 324 10.08 -15.40 23.60
CA TYR A 324 10.79 -16.29 22.65
C TYR A 324 10.74 -15.74 21.22
N LEU A 325 9.87 -14.77 20.94
CA LEU A 325 9.82 -14.13 19.63
C LEU A 325 11.06 -13.26 19.41
N PRO A 326 11.69 -13.34 18.23
CA PRO A 326 12.73 -12.37 17.87
C PRO A 326 12.11 -10.98 17.80
N ARG A 327 12.91 -9.97 18.15
CA ARG A 327 12.49 -8.57 18.17
C ARG A 327 13.19 -7.82 17.04
N LEU A 328 12.46 -6.97 16.32
CA LEU A 328 13.00 -6.16 15.23
C LEU A 328 13.92 -5.06 15.74
N THR A 329 15.07 -4.92 15.10
CA THR A 329 16.05 -3.85 15.34
C THR A 329 15.99 -2.74 14.29
N GLY A 330 15.24 -2.93 13.20
CA GLY A 330 15.16 -1.96 12.10
C GLY A 330 14.44 -2.53 10.88
N ASP A 331 14.63 -1.85 9.74
CA ASP A 331 14.19 -2.31 8.42
C ASP A 331 15.10 -3.45 7.95
N HIS A 332 14.51 -4.63 7.76
CA HIS A 332 15.14 -5.83 7.22
C HIS A 332 14.49 -6.25 5.90
N SER A 333 13.98 -5.28 5.13
CA SER A 333 13.52 -5.51 3.77
C SER A 333 14.67 -5.90 2.84
N VAL A 334 14.35 -6.26 1.60
CA VAL A 334 15.32 -6.83 0.66
C VAL A 334 16.50 -5.91 0.42
N TYR A 335 16.31 -4.60 0.19
CA TYR A 335 17.42 -3.70 -0.14
C TYR A 335 18.36 -3.42 1.05
N PRO A 336 17.87 -3.12 2.27
CA PRO A 336 18.72 -3.06 3.46
C PRO A 336 19.50 -4.36 3.70
N THR A 337 18.86 -5.52 3.51
CA THR A 337 19.53 -6.82 3.67
C THR A 337 20.66 -7.00 2.64
N ILE A 338 20.41 -6.64 1.38
CA ILE A 338 21.42 -6.68 0.31
C ILE A 338 22.56 -5.70 0.57
N MET A 339 22.27 -4.47 1.00
CA MET A 339 23.31 -3.54 1.44
C MET A 339 24.09 -4.09 2.63
N GLY A 340 23.44 -4.83 3.52
CA GLY A 340 24.09 -5.51 4.61
C GLY A 340 25.04 -6.64 4.22
N MET A 341 24.81 -7.28 3.07
CA MET A 341 25.78 -8.21 2.49
C MET A 341 27.00 -7.43 1.97
N VAL A 342 26.78 -6.30 1.29
CA VAL A 342 27.87 -5.42 0.80
C VAL A 342 28.72 -4.89 1.96
N ASP A 343 28.08 -4.45 3.05
CA ASP A 343 28.75 -3.95 4.25
C ASP A 343 29.32 -5.10 5.13
N GLY A 344 29.03 -6.35 4.77
CA GLY A 344 29.56 -7.54 5.41
C GLY A 344 28.95 -7.90 6.77
N TRP A 345 27.83 -7.29 7.19
CA TRP A 345 27.13 -7.70 8.42
C TRP A 345 26.15 -8.85 8.19
N CYS A 346 25.63 -9.01 6.98
CA CYS A 346 24.86 -10.20 6.58
C CYS A 346 25.83 -11.29 6.11
N LYS A 347 26.02 -12.33 6.94
CA LYS A 347 26.99 -13.41 6.67
C LYS A 347 26.44 -14.56 5.86
N GLY A 348 25.13 -14.77 5.87
CA GLY A 348 24.52 -15.89 5.19
C GLY A 348 23.10 -15.60 4.76
N PHE A 349 22.69 -16.27 3.69
CA PHE A 349 21.38 -16.03 3.08
C PHE A 349 20.70 -17.33 2.66
N LEU A 350 19.39 -17.41 2.92
CA LEU A 350 18.54 -18.53 2.52
C LEU A 350 17.61 -18.04 1.42
N VAL A 351 17.70 -18.64 0.24
CA VAL A 351 16.85 -18.32 -0.91
C VAL A 351 15.97 -19.52 -1.19
N MET A 352 14.66 -19.41 -0.94
CA MET A 352 13.69 -20.48 -1.13
C MET A 352 12.66 -20.09 -2.18
N GLY A 353 12.71 -20.71 -3.36
CA GLY A 353 11.78 -20.45 -4.46
C GLY A 353 11.82 -19.00 -4.99
N GLN A 354 12.99 -18.38 -4.97
CA GLN A 354 13.22 -17.00 -5.41
C GLN A 354 14.52 -16.90 -6.20
N ASN A 355 14.65 -15.84 -7.00
CA ASN A 355 15.84 -15.60 -7.83
C ASN A 355 16.29 -14.12 -7.79
N PRO A 356 16.83 -13.64 -6.66
CA PRO A 356 17.23 -12.23 -6.48
C PRO A 356 18.30 -11.76 -7.49
N ALA A 357 19.14 -12.65 -8.01
CA ALA A 357 20.14 -12.30 -9.04
C ALA A 357 19.53 -11.75 -10.34
N VAL A 358 18.23 -12.02 -10.58
CA VAL A 358 17.48 -11.59 -11.77
C VAL A 358 16.25 -10.75 -11.40
N GLY A 359 15.50 -11.17 -10.39
CA GLY A 359 14.18 -10.61 -10.06
C GLY A 359 14.21 -9.28 -9.31
N ALA A 360 15.34 -8.92 -8.69
CA ALA A 360 15.50 -7.65 -7.99
C ALA A 360 16.11 -6.58 -8.90
N ALA A 361 15.86 -5.30 -8.57
CA ALA A 361 16.47 -4.20 -9.32
C ALA A 361 18.00 -4.20 -9.11
N ASN A 362 18.71 -3.73 -10.15
CA ASN A 362 20.17 -3.70 -10.18
C ASN A 362 20.80 -5.10 -9.96
N GLY A 363 20.55 -6.03 -10.89
CA GLY A 363 21.03 -7.41 -10.77
C GLY A 363 22.55 -7.55 -10.57
N LYS A 364 23.35 -6.61 -11.09
CA LYS A 364 24.80 -6.59 -10.82
C LYS A 364 25.09 -6.38 -9.34
N LEU A 365 24.49 -5.36 -8.72
CA LEU A 365 24.63 -5.14 -7.28
C LEU A 365 24.21 -6.38 -6.48
N GLN A 366 23.10 -7.01 -6.88
CA GLN A 366 22.61 -8.23 -6.22
C GLN A 366 23.67 -9.34 -6.24
N ARG A 367 24.26 -9.62 -7.41
CA ARG A 367 25.27 -10.69 -7.54
C ARG A 367 26.58 -10.37 -6.83
N LEU A 368 27.01 -9.11 -6.86
CA LEU A 368 28.18 -8.65 -6.08
C LEU A 368 27.92 -8.72 -4.56
N ALA A 369 26.70 -8.41 -4.12
CA ALA A 369 26.31 -8.56 -2.73
C ALA A 369 26.32 -10.03 -2.30
N LEU A 370 25.77 -10.95 -3.11
CA LEU A 370 25.82 -12.39 -2.86
C LEU A 370 27.26 -12.92 -2.73
N ALA A 371 28.22 -12.34 -3.47
CA ALA A 371 29.63 -12.73 -3.39
C ALA A 371 30.30 -12.37 -2.06
N ASN A 372 29.69 -11.48 -1.25
CA ASN A 372 30.19 -11.10 0.07
C ASN A 372 29.66 -12.00 1.21
N LEU A 373 28.79 -12.97 0.90
CA LEU A 373 28.28 -13.94 1.87
C LEU A 373 29.35 -14.98 2.21
N ASP A 374 29.39 -15.40 3.48
CA ASP A 374 30.19 -16.56 3.91
C ASP A 374 29.54 -17.87 3.43
N TRP A 375 28.20 -17.91 3.36
CA TRP A 375 27.44 -19.04 2.83
C TRP A 375 26.10 -18.62 2.20
N LEU A 376 25.67 -19.36 1.18
CA LEU A 376 24.39 -19.21 0.52
C LEU A 376 23.73 -20.59 0.42
N VAL A 377 22.46 -20.68 0.80
CA VAL A 377 21.64 -21.87 0.53
C VAL A 377 20.52 -21.51 -0.41
N VAL A 378 20.50 -22.15 -1.58
CA VAL A 378 19.41 -22.02 -2.55
C VAL A 378 18.59 -23.31 -2.55
N ARG A 379 17.29 -23.18 -2.31
CA ARG A 379 16.31 -24.25 -2.49
C ARG A 379 15.36 -23.85 -3.60
N ASP A 380 15.51 -24.49 -4.74
CA ASP A 380 14.65 -24.30 -5.91
C ASP A 380 14.42 -25.62 -6.65
N LEU A 381 13.49 -25.64 -7.60
CA LEU A 381 13.17 -26.82 -8.42
C LEU A 381 14.22 -27.08 -9.49
N VAL A 382 14.93 -26.04 -9.90
CA VAL A 382 15.98 -26.06 -10.91
C VAL A 382 17.16 -25.21 -10.45
N GLU A 383 18.31 -25.38 -11.08
CA GLU A 383 19.40 -24.44 -10.87
C GLU A 383 19.00 -23.05 -11.40
N THR A 384 19.24 -22.01 -10.61
CA THR A 384 18.91 -20.62 -10.92
C THR A 384 20.16 -19.77 -11.00
N GLU A 385 20.07 -18.59 -11.61
CA GLU A 385 21.15 -17.61 -11.67
C GLU A 385 21.63 -17.18 -10.27
N THR A 386 20.75 -17.26 -9.27
CA THR A 386 21.15 -17.04 -7.86
C THR A 386 21.99 -18.21 -7.32
N ALA A 387 21.74 -19.46 -7.73
CA ALA A 387 22.55 -20.60 -7.32
C ALA A 387 23.91 -20.65 -8.05
N SER A 388 23.93 -20.22 -9.31
CA SER A 388 25.11 -20.29 -10.19
C SER A 388 25.89 -18.98 -10.30
N PHE A 389 25.51 -17.92 -9.57
CA PHE A 389 26.08 -16.58 -9.72
C PHE A 389 27.62 -16.55 -9.64
N TRP A 390 28.22 -17.42 -8.84
CA TRP A 390 29.66 -17.47 -8.58
C TRP A 390 30.47 -18.14 -9.70
N TYR A 391 29.84 -18.83 -10.66
CA TYR A 391 30.56 -19.42 -11.80
C TYR A 391 29.95 -19.11 -13.17
N ALA A 392 28.71 -18.60 -13.23
CA ALA A 392 27.97 -18.36 -14.47
C ALA A 392 27.36 -16.95 -14.59
N SER A 393 27.72 -16.02 -13.69
CA SER A 393 27.25 -14.63 -13.83
C SER A 393 28.02 -13.87 -14.91
N PRO A 394 27.43 -12.79 -15.48
CA PRO A 394 28.15 -11.87 -16.35
C PRO A 394 29.43 -11.32 -15.72
N GLU A 395 29.44 -11.15 -14.40
CA GLU A 395 30.60 -10.64 -13.66
C GLU A 395 31.77 -11.64 -13.60
N ILE A 396 31.53 -12.94 -13.82
CA ILE A 396 32.60 -13.93 -14.05
C ILE A 396 33.20 -13.75 -15.44
N GLU A 397 32.37 -13.54 -16.47
CA GLU A 397 32.86 -13.31 -17.85
C GLU A 397 33.67 -12.01 -17.97
N THR A 398 33.29 -10.97 -17.22
CA THR A 398 34.02 -9.70 -17.19
C THR A 398 35.26 -9.72 -16.29
N GLY A 399 35.43 -10.76 -15.46
CA GLY A 399 36.52 -10.88 -14.48
C GLY A 399 36.35 -9.99 -13.24
N GLU A 400 35.16 -9.45 -13.01
CA GLU A 400 34.81 -8.68 -11.80
C GLU A 400 34.55 -9.57 -10.59
N LEU A 401 34.14 -10.82 -10.84
CA LEU A 401 34.13 -11.90 -9.87
C LEU A 401 35.12 -12.99 -10.29
N THR A 402 35.64 -13.72 -9.32
CA THR A 402 36.47 -14.92 -9.53
C THR A 402 35.71 -16.12 -9.01
N ALA A 403 35.70 -17.20 -9.81
CA ALA A 403 35.00 -18.44 -9.50
C ALA A 403 35.63 -19.24 -8.36
#